data_AF-A0AAW7S3L0-F1
#
_entry.id   AF-A0AAW7S3L0-F1
#
_cell.length_a   1.000
_cell.length_b   1.000
_cell.length_c   1.000
_cell.angle_alpha   90.00
_cell.angle_beta   90.00
_cell.angle_gamma   90.00
#
_symmetry.space_group_name_H-M   'P 1'
#
loop_
_entity.id
_entity.type
_entity.pdbx_description
1 polymer ?
#
loop_
_entity_poly.entity_id
_entity_poly.type
_entity_poly.pdbx_seq_one_letter_code
_entity_poly.pdbx_strand_id
1 'polypeptide(L)'
;MAKPILVVLLKNPFPEAFRFVETLVQPLGFLLANPDSGQITHWTDEGRQMAVSRAKIVDEGATGGIKNVQFWQPDGDDLFVSWIDAVPGWEFSFHLNGVTRELKIALAIALSSAVLVDLKLQYVDESALRIDFE
;
A
#
# COMPACT_ATOMS: atom_id res chain seq x y z
N MET A 1 1.38 14.07 2.42
CA MET A 1 1.32 12.81 3.19
C MET A 1 2.52 12.74 4.13
N ALA A 2 2.40 12.04 5.27
CA ALA A 2 3.52 11.78 6.17
C ALA A 2 4.64 11.00 5.46
N LYS A 3 5.88 11.03 5.95
CA LYS A 3 6.98 10.24 5.37
C LYS A 3 6.62 8.74 5.40
N PRO A 4 6.75 7.98 4.29
CA PRO A 4 6.51 6.55 4.33
C PRO A 4 7.54 5.87 5.24
N ILE A 5 7.11 4.86 5.99
CA ILE A 5 8.00 4.07 6.87
C ILE A 5 8.48 2.82 6.15
N LEU A 6 7.62 2.22 5.33
CA LEU A 6 7.92 1.02 4.56
C LEU A 6 7.66 1.31 3.09
N VAL A 7 8.58 0.86 2.25
CA VAL A 7 8.50 1.01 0.80
C VAL A 7 8.80 -0.33 0.16
N VAL A 8 7.93 -0.80 -0.73
CA VAL A 8 8.13 -2.05 -1.47
C VAL A 8 8.05 -1.79 -2.97
N LEU A 9 9.01 -2.31 -3.72
CA LEU A 9 8.98 -2.31 -5.17
C LEU A 9 8.30 -3.61 -5.65
N LEU A 10 7.28 -3.53 -6.51
CA LEU A 10 6.58 -4.67 -7.10
C LEU A 10 6.71 -4.64 -8.63
N LYS A 11 7.32 -5.66 -9.23
CA LYS A 11 7.56 -5.73 -10.70
C LYS A 11 6.37 -6.23 -11.52
N ASN A 12 5.29 -6.61 -10.88
CA ASN A 12 4.06 -7.04 -11.57
C ASN A 12 3.34 -5.83 -12.21
N PRO A 13 2.54 -6.03 -13.27
CA PRO A 13 1.61 -5.02 -13.74
C PRO A 13 0.76 -4.42 -12.62
N PHE A 14 0.40 -3.14 -12.73
CA PHE A 14 -0.26 -2.40 -11.66
C PHE A 14 -1.45 -3.14 -11.02
N PRO A 15 -2.41 -3.74 -11.77
CA PRO A 15 -3.56 -4.40 -11.15
C PRO A 15 -3.16 -5.59 -10.25
N GLU A 16 -2.11 -6.31 -10.64
CA GLU A 16 -1.59 -7.45 -9.89
C GLU A 16 -0.75 -6.99 -8.68
N ALA A 17 0.05 -5.95 -8.86
CA ALA A 17 0.82 -5.33 -7.78
C ALA A 17 -0.09 -4.73 -6.69
N PHE A 18 -1.15 -4.02 -7.09
CA PHE A 18 -2.14 -3.49 -6.16
C PHE A 18 -2.89 -4.61 -5.42
N ARG A 19 -3.30 -5.67 -6.13
CA ARG A 19 -3.95 -6.83 -5.51
C ARG A 19 -3.03 -7.55 -4.52
N PHE A 20 -1.73 -7.61 -4.81
CA PHE A 20 -0.74 -8.16 -3.89
C PHE A 20 -0.71 -7.37 -2.58
N VAL A 21 -0.66 -6.03 -2.66
CA VAL A 21 -0.72 -5.16 -1.46
C VAL A 21 -2.00 -5.39 -0.67
N GLU A 22 -3.16 -5.42 -1.32
CA GLU A 22 -4.45 -5.68 -0.66
C GLU A 22 -4.44 -7.03 0.08
N THR A 23 -3.95 -8.10 -0.59
CA THR A 23 -3.88 -9.44 -0.01
C THR A 23 -2.89 -9.52 1.15
N LEU A 24 -1.81 -8.74 1.10
CA LEU A 24 -0.77 -8.73 2.12
C LEU A 24 -1.23 -8.04 3.41
N VAL A 25 -2.01 -6.95 3.30
CA VAL A 25 -2.46 -6.19 4.47
C VAL A 25 -3.73 -6.79 5.10
N GLN A 26 -4.51 -7.56 4.34
CA GLN A 26 -5.76 -8.14 4.82
C GLN A 26 -5.62 -9.04 6.08
N PRO A 27 -4.62 -9.96 6.18
CA PRO A 27 -4.39 -10.74 7.40
C PRO A 27 -4.03 -9.90 8.63
N LEU A 28 -3.58 -8.65 8.44
CA LEU A 28 -3.28 -7.70 9.52
C LEU A 28 -4.53 -6.94 9.99
N GLY A 29 -5.71 -7.24 9.44
CA GLY A 29 -6.98 -6.60 9.79
C GLY A 29 -7.32 -5.37 8.96
N PHE A 30 -6.50 -5.02 7.96
CA PHE A 30 -6.75 -3.89 7.08
C PHE A 30 -7.71 -4.24 5.94
N LEU A 31 -8.72 -3.40 5.76
CA LEU A 31 -9.75 -3.56 4.73
C LEU A 31 -9.71 -2.37 3.78
N LEU A 32 -9.78 -2.63 2.46
CA LEU A 32 -9.78 -1.56 1.46
C LEU A 32 -11.06 -0.71 1.51
N ALA A 33 -12.21 -1.36 1.73
CA ALA A 33 -13.47 -0.68 1.94
C ALA A 33 -13.66 -0.41 3.44
N ASN A 34 -14.06 0.81 3.77
CA ASN A 34 -14.41 1.20 5.12
C ASN A 34 -15.53 0.28 5.65
N PRO A 35 -15.38 -0.36 6.83
CA PRO A 35 -16.36 -1.31 7.36
C PRO A 35 -17.75 -0.71 7.62
N ASP A 36 -17.81 0.57 7.99
CA ASP A 36 -19.05 1.25 8.38
C ASP A 36 -19.82 1.78 7.16
N SER A 37 -19.10 2.30 6.16
CA SER A 37 -19.71 2.94 4.98
C SER A 37 -19.65 2.10 3.70
N GLY A 38 -18.81 1.07 3.66
CA GLY A 38 -18.52 0.28 2.45
C GLY A 38 -17.74 1.05 1.37
N GLN A 39 -17.31 2.28 1.64
CA GLN A 39 -16.63 3.13 0.66
C GLN A 39 -15.13 2.87 0.65
N ILE A 40 -14.54 2.87 -0.55
CA ILE A 40 -13.09 2.94 -0.74
C ILE A 40 -12.74 4.41 -0.92
N THR A 41 -11.70 4.88 -0.24
CA THR A 41 -11.32 6.30 -0.26
C THR A 41 -9.90 6.50 -0.73
N HIS A 42 -9.71 7.55 -1.54
CA HIS A 42 -8.41 8.09 -1.89
C HIS A 42 -8.32 9.57 -1.49
N TRP A 43 -7.11 10.09 -1.47
CA TRP A 43 -6.82 11.49 -1.16
C TRP A 43 -6.31 12.20 -2.40
N THR A 44 -6.83 13.40 -2.65
CA THR A 44 -6.30 14.27 -3.70
C THR A 44 -4.99 14.92 -3.24
N ASP A 45 -4.24 15.49 -4.19
CA ASP A 45 -3.01 16.23 -3.89
C ASP A 45 -3.28 17.47 -3.00
N GLU A 46 -4.52 17.98 -2.98
CA GLU A 46 -4.95 19.05 -2.05
C GLU A 46 -5.35 18.54 -0.65
N GLY A 47 -5.22 17.24 -0.38
CA GLY A 47 -5.58 16.65 0.90
C GLY A 47 -7.09 16.47 1.10
N ARG A 48 -7.88 16.37 0.03
CA ARG A 48 -9.31 16.06 0.12
C ARG A 48 -9.54 14.56 0.03
N GLN A 49 -10.30 14.00 0.96
CA GLN A 49 -10.76 12.62 0.88
C GLN A 49 -11.92 12.50 -0.10
N MET A 50 -11.85 11.52 -1.01
CA MET A 50 -12.85 11.27 -2.03
C MET A 50 -13.13 9.77 -2.13
N ALA A 51 -14.39 9.42 -2.40
CA ALA A 51 -14.78 8.06 -2.69
C ALA A 51 -14.31 7.64 -4.09
N VAL A 52 -13.83 6.41 -4.21
CA VAL A 52 -13.36 5.80 -5.45
C VAL A 52 -13.88 4.38 -5.57
N SER A 53 -14.05 3.87 -6.79
CA SER A 53 -14.37 2.47 -7.01
C SER A 53 -13.10 1.65 -7.21
N ARG A 54 -13.15 0.35 -6.91
CA ARG A 54 -12.04 -0.57 -7.19
C ARG A 54 -11.65 -0.58 -8.66
N ALA A 55 -12.64 -0.55 -9.56
CA ALA A 55 -12.40 -0.48 -11.00
C ALA A 55 -11.61 0.79 -11.37
N LYS A 56 -12.02 1.95 -10.83
CA LYS A 56 -11.33 3.22 -11.07
C LYS A 56 -9.90 3.22 -10.55
N ILE A 57 -9.62 2.58 -9.41
CA ILE A 57 -8.22 2.41 -8.93
C ILE A 57 -7.41 1.61 -9.94
N VAL A 58 -7.95 0.51 -10.47
CA VAL A 58 -7.26 -0.33 -11.46
C VAL A 58 -7.00 0.42 -12.77
N ASP A 59 -7.98 1.19 -13.24
CA ASP A 59 -7.90 1.91 -14.52
C ASP A 59 -7.01 3.15 -14.44
N GLU A 60 -7.10 3.91 -13.35
CA GLU A 60 -6.44 5.20 -13.19
C GLU A 60 -5.16 5.14 -12.34
N GLY A 61 -4.94 4.03 -11.63
CA GLY A 61 -3.77 3.84 -10.77
C GLY A 61 -2.47 3.81 -11.55
N ALA A 62 -2.47 3.18 -12.73
CA ALA A 62 -1.31 3.10 -13.61
C ALA A 62 -1.05 4.39 -14.40
N THR A 63 -2.07 5.24 -14.60
CA THR A 63 -1.96 6.49 -15.34
C THR A 63 -1.73 7.70 -14.43
N GLY A 64 -1.72 7.48 -13.11
CA GLY A 64 -1.53 8.52 -12.11
C GLY A 64 -2.77 9.36 -11.81
N GLY A 65 -3.96 8.97 -12.29
CA GLY A 65 -5.22 9.61 -11.91
C GLY A 65 -5.59 9.33 -10.44
N ILE A 66 -5.24 8.13 -9.95
CA ILE A 66 -5.29 7.75 -8.54
C ILE A 66 -3.89 7.32 -8.11
N LYS A 67 -3.38 7.85 -7.00
CA LYS A 67 -2.00 7.59 -6.54
C LYS A 67 -1.90 7.08 -5.11
N ASN A 68 -3.03 6.95 -4.43
CA ASN A 68 -3.10 6.47 -3.07
C ASN A 68 -4.49 5.93 -2.74
N VAL A 69 -4.57 5.11 -1.70
CA VAL A 69 -5.82 4.74 -1.03
C VAL A 69 -5.59 4.63 0.47
N GLN A 70 -6.69 4.68 1.21
CA GLN A 70 -6.73 4.36 2.62
C GLN A 70 -7.28 2.96 2.83
N PHE A 71 -6.58 2.18 3.64
CA PHE A 71 -7.03 0.94 4.22
C PHE A 71 -7.43 1.17 5.67
N TRP A 72 -8.45 0.45 6.11
CA TRP A 72 -9.17 0.68 7.35
C TRP A 72 -9.01 -0.48 8.32
N GLN A 73 -8.81 -0.17 9.59
CA GLN A 73 -8.99 -1.12 10.68
C GLN A 73 -10.16 -0.65 11.57
N PRO A 74 -11.01 -1.56 12.10
CA PRO A 74 -12.18 -1.19 12.91
C PRO A 74 -11.87 -0.30 14.13
N ASP A 75 -10.66 -0.40 14.70
CA ASP A 75 -10.27 0.28 15.93
C ASP A 75 -9.60 1.66 15.71
N GLY A 76 -9.65 2.19 14.48
CA GLY A 76 -9.18 3.56 14.15
C GLY A 76 -7.73 3.68 13.71
N ASP A 77 -7.02 2.55 13.51
CA ASP A 77 -5.73 2.54 12.84
C ASP A 77 -5.95 2.61 11.31
N ASP A 78 -5.60 3.75 10.71
CA ASP A 78 -5.65 3.96 9.28
C ASP A 78 -4.28 3.70 8.64
N LEU A 79 -4.28 2.93 7.54
CA LEU A 79 -3.09 2.72 6.72
C LEU A 79 -3.27 3.42 5.38
N PHE A 80 -2.44 4.42 5.11
CA PHE A 80 -2.39 5.03 3.79
C PHE A 80 -1.31 4.35 2.97
N VAL A 81 -1.68 3.97 1.74
CA VAL A 81 -0.74 3.41 0.77
C VAL A 81 -0.76 4.31 -0.45
N SER A 82 0.40 4.84 -0.82
CA SER A 82 0.61 5.55 -2.07
C SER A 82 1.50 4.75 -3.02
N TRP A 83 1.49 5.10 -4.30
CA TRP A 83 2.36 4.48 -5.27
C TRP A 83 2.84 5.43 -6.36
N ILE A 84 3.98 5.08 -6.95
CA ILE A 84 4.53 5.72 -8.14
C ILE A 84 4.98 4.66 -9.15
N ASP A 85 5.00 5.05 -10.43
CA ASP A 85 5.67 4.26 -11.47
C ASP A 85 7.18 4.28 -11.22
N ALA A 86 7.76 3.09 -11.08
CA ALA A 86 9.17 2.87 -10.79
C ALA A 86 9.69 1.76 -11.71
N VAL A 87 9.87 2.08 -13.00
CA VAL A 87 10.30 1.16 -14.07
C VAL A 87 11.43 0.21 -13.58
N PRO A 88 11.26 -1.12 -13.65
CA PRO A 88 10.23 -1.87 -14.39
C PRO A 88 8.95 -2.22 -13.61
N GLY A 89 8.64 -1.55 -12.50
CA GLY A 89 7.52 -1.88 -11.63
C GLY A 89 6.86 -0.68 -10.95
N TRP A 90 6.35 -0.91 -9.75
CA TRP A 90 5.59 0.05 -8.96
C TRP A 90 6.15 0.12 -7.56
N GLU A 91 6.50 1.31 -7.11
CA GLU A 91 6.91 1.55 -5.73
C GLU A 91 5.68 1.87 -4.90
N PHE A 92 5.34 1.01 -3.95
CA PHE A 92 4.28 1.22 -2.97
C PHE A 92 4.87 1.70 -1.65
N SER A 93 4.36 2.83 -1.18
CA SER A 93 4.76 3.53 0.05
C SER A 93 3.68 3.41 1.11
N PHE A 94 4.03 2.86 2.28
CA PHE A 94 3.12 2.67 3.41
C PHE A 94 3.35 3.77 4.46
N HIS A 95 2.32 4.57 4.72
CA HIS A 95 2.33 5.67 5.67
C HIS A 95 1.56 5.26 6.94
N LEU A 96 2.31 5.09 8.04
CA LEU A 96 1.82 4.52 9.30
C LEU A 96 1.71 5.61 10.38
N ASN A 97 1.01 6.70 10.06
CA ASN A 97 0.76 7.78 11.00
C ASN A 97 -0.39 7.38 11.95
N GLY A 98 -0.18 7.45 13.26
CA GLY A 98 -1.19 7.05 14.26
C GLY A 98 -1.24 5.56 14.58
N VAL A 99 -0.64 4.70 13.75
CA VAL A 99 -0.67 3.24 13.92
C VAL A 99 0.17 2.75 15.12
N THR A 100 -0.34 1.75 15.84
CA THR A 100 0.35 1.07 16.97
C THR A 100 1.73 0.50 16.58
N ARG A 101 2.65 0.37 17.55
CA ARG A 101 4.01 -0.15 17.30
C ARG A 101 3.97 -1.60 16.82
N GLU A 102 3.07 -2.38 17.39
CA GLU A 102 2.85 -3.78 17.11
C GLU A 102 2.45 -3.98 15.65
N LEU A 103 1.56 -3.12 15.14
CA LEU A 103 1.11 -3.19 13.75
C LEU A 103 2.20 -2.73 12.77
N LYS A 104 3.02 -1.74 13.12
CA LYS A 104 4.22 -1.37 12.34
C LYS A 104 5.18 -2.55 12.19
N ILE A 105 5.43 -3.28 13.28
CA ILE A 105 6.28 -4.48 13.28
C ILE A 105 5.64 -5.59 12.46
N ALA A 106 4.34 -5.84 12.63
CA ALA A 106 3.63 -6.88 11.90
C ALA A 106 3.64 -6.64 10.38
N LEU A 107 3.45 -5.40 9.94
CA LEU A 107 3.54 -5.03 8.53
C LEU A 107 4.96 -5.21 7.98
N ALA A 108 5.99 -4.82 8.73
CA ALA A 108 7.38 -5.04 8.35
C ALA A 108 7.71 -6.54 8.21
N ILE A 109 7.22 -7.38 9.13
CA ILE A 109 7.37 -8.84 9.07
C ILE A 109 6.65 -9.40 7.84
N ALA A 110 5.41 -8.98 7.59
CA ALA A 110 4.62 -9.45 6.45
C ALA A 110 5.31 -9.12 5.12
N LEU A 111 5.72 -7.85 4.93
CA LEU A 111 6.45 -7.41 3.74
C LEU A 111 7.79 -8.12 3.58
N SER A 112 8.57 -8.25 4.67
CA SER A 112 9.86 -8.95 4.62
C SER A 112 9.68 -10.42 4.23
N SER A 113 8.66 -11.08 4.77
CA SER A 113 8.35 -12.48 4.46
C SER A 113 7.95 -12.63 3.00
N ALA A 114 7.04 -11.78 2.51
CA ALA A 114 6.61 -11.77 1.11
C ALA A 114 7.80 -11.56 0.16
N VAL A 115 8.69 -10.62 0.48
CA VAL A 115 9.87 -10.33 -0.34
C VAL A 115 10.84 -11.52 -0.37
N LEU A 116 11.12 -12.12 0.79
CA LEU A 116 12.09 -13.21 0.93
C LEU A 116 11.59 -14.56 0.39
N VAL A 117 10.27 -14.78 0.39
CA VAL A 117 9.66 -16.06 0.00
C VAL A 117 9.07 -15.98 -1.40
N ASP A 118 8.17 -15.04 -1.65
CA ASP A 118 7.35 -15.01 -2.86
C ASP A 118 8.02 -14.25 -4.01
N LEU A 119 8.84 -13.25 -3.68
CA LEU A 119 9.39 -12.31 -4.65
C LEU A 119 10.89 -12.47 -4.91
N LYS A 120 11.60 -13.32 -4.15
CA LYS A 120 13.06 -13.45 -4.16
C LYS A 120 13.70 -13.49 -5.55
N LEU A 121 13.11 -14.22 -6.49
CA LEU A 121 13.70 -14.42 -7.83
C LEU A 121 13.60 -13.19 -8.73
N GLN A 122 12.80 -12.19 -8.37
CA GLN A 122 12.53 -11.01 -9.20
C GLN A 122 13.54 -9.86 -8.99
N TYR A 123 14.33 -9.87 -7.90
CA TYR A 123 15.09 -8.70 -7.43
C TYR A 123 16.59 -8.95 -7.28
N VAL A 124 17.16 -9.90 -8.02
CA VAL A 124 18.58 -10.36 -7.96
C VAL A 124 19.57 -9.38 -7.30
N ASP A 125 19.79 -8.21 -7.91
CA ASP A 125 20.73 -7.16 -7.43
C ASP A 125 20.01 -5.85 -7.00
N GLU A 126 18.69 -5.88 -6.85
CA GLU A 126 17.85 -4.71 -6.57
C GLU A 126 17.28 -4.74 -5.15
N SER A 127 16.90 -3.57 -4.63
CA SER A 127 16.20 -3.46 -3.35
C SER A 127 14.70 -3.60 -3.55
N ALA A 128 14.12 -4.68 -3.00
CA ALA A 128 12.69 -4.93 -3.04
C ALA A 128 11.92 -4.26 -1.89
N LEU A 129 12.55 -4.15 -0.70
CA LEU A 129 11.96 -3.58 0.51
C LEU A 129 12.95 -2.60 1.13
N ARG A 130 12.44 -1.43 1.51
CA ARG A 130 13.18 -0.40 2.23
C ARG A 130 12.39 0.04 3.45
N ILE A 131 13.09 0.22 4.57
CA ILE A 131 12.55 0.78 5.80
C ILE A 131 13.20 2.15 6.00
N ASP A 132 12.39 3.20 6.02
CA ASP A 132 12.85 4.56 6.23
C ASP A 132 12.50 5.02 7.65
N PHE A 133 13.52 5.48 8.39
CA PHE A 133 13.36 6.14 9.69
C PHE A 133 13.44 7.66 9.52
N GLU A 134 12.91 8.39 10.51
CA GLU A 134 13.11 9.85 10.61
C GLU A 134 14.54 10.19 11.05
#